data_AF-A0A8J3LH84-F1
#
_entry.id   AF-A0A8J3LH84-F1
#
_cell.length_a   1.000
_cell.length_b   1.000
_cell.length_c   1.000
_cell.angle_alpha   90.00
_cell.angle_beta   90.00
_cell.angle_gamma   90.00
#
_symmetry.space_group_name_H-M   'P 1'
#
loop_
_entity.id
_entity.type
_entity.pdbx_description
1 polymer ?
#
loop_
_entity_poly.entity_id
_entity_poly.type
_entity_poly.pdbx_seq_one_letter_code
_entity_poly.pdbx_strand_id
1 'polypeptide(L)' 'MGTAHTPADNIFYDLVSIEYHALKGASLYDRYIQDAHDHTDVRQFIEQCKQEDSQRAIRSHELIMKLTQEATAKTPVGQR' A
#
# COMPACT_ATOMS: atom_id res chain seq x y z
N MET A 1 -26.27 -11.32 -6.76
CA MET A 1 -25.35 -12.06 -7.64
C MET A 1 -23.96 -11.78 -7.12
N GLY A 2 -23.37 -12.70 -6.36
CA GLY A 2 -22.04 -12.53 -5.79
C GLY A 2 -21.02 -12.87 -6.88
N THR A 3 -20.27 -11.87 -7.33
CA THR A 3 -19.06 -12.12 -8.13
C THR A 3 -18.14 -12.97 -7.27
N ALA A 4 -17.89 -14.22 -7.68
CA ALA A 4 -16.91 -15.06 -7.02
C ALA A 4 -15.54 -14.41 -7.23
N HIS A 5 -15.10 -13.60 -6.27
CA HIS A 5 -13.76 -13.04 -6.26
C HIS A 5 -12.79 -14.20 -6.23
N THR A 6 -11.91 -14.28 -7.22
CA THR A 6 -10.85 -15.28 -7.17
C THR A 6 -9.91 -14.92 -6.01
N PRO A 7 -9.24 -15.90 -5.37
CA PRO A 7 -8.23 -15.58 -4.36
C PRO A 7 -7.16 -14.60 -4.87
N ALA A 8 -6.90 -14.59 -6.18
CA ALA A 8 -6.00 -13.64 -6.85
C ALA A 8 -6.56 -12.20 -6.87
N ASP A 9 -7.87 -12.02 -7.06
CA ASP A 9 -8.52 -10.69 -6.97
C ASP A 9 -8.46 -10.16 -5.54
N ASN A 10 -8.59 -11.06 -4.56
CA ASN A 10 -8.53 -10.68 -3.15
C ASN A 10 -7.13 -10.16 -2.77
N ILE A 11 -6.06 -10.87 -3.15
CA ILE A 11 -4.70 -10.40 -2.83
C ILE A 11 -4.35 -9.09 -3.53
N PHE A 12 -4.85 -8.85 -4.75
CA PHE A 12 -4.61 -7.59 -5.46
C PHE A 12 -5.33 -6.43 -4.75
N TYR A 13 -6.59 -6.64 -4.39
CA TYR A 13 -7.38 -5.66 -3.63
C TYR A 13 -6.75 -5.38 -2.25
N ASP A 14 -6.26 -6.41 -1.56
CA ASP A 14 -5.59 -6.28 -0.26
C ASP A 14 -4.33 -5.41 -0.39
N LEU A 15 -3.50 -5.64 -1.40
CA LEU A 15 -2.28 -4.86 -1.64
C LEU A 15 -2.58 -3.38 -1.99
N VAL A 16 -3.55 -3.14 -2.87
CA VAL A 16 -3.98 -1.77 -3.22
C VAL A 16 -4.53 -1.05 -1.99
N SER A 17 -5.30 -1.76 -1.16
CA SER A 17 -5.83 -1.21 0.09
C SER A 17 -4.71 -0.83 1.06
N ILE A 18 -3.70 -1.69 1.23
CA ILE A 18 -2.53 -1.39 2.06
C ILE A 18 -1.77 -0.16 1.52
N GLU A 19 -1.49 -0.12 0.22
CA GLU A 19 -0.80 1.02 -0.41
C GLU A 19 -1.59 2.32 -0.20
N TYR A 20 -2.90 2.31 -0.45
CA TYR A 20 -3.77 3.46 -0.26
C TYR A 20 -3.76 3.96 1.20
N HIS A 21 -3.91 3.06 2.17
CA HIS A 21 -3.94 3.44 3.59
C HIS A 21 -2.61 3.99 4.07
N ALA A 22 -1.49 3.41 3.62
CA ALA A 22 -0.16 3.90 3.95
C ALA A 22 0.11 5.30 3.35
N LEU A 23 -0.25 5.52 2.08
CA LEU A 23 -0.12 6.85 1.45
C LEU A 23 -1.04 7.88 2.09
N LYS A 24 -2.25 7.48 2.48
CA LYS A 24 -3.18 8.35 3.22
C LYS A 24 -2.62 8.72 4.60
N GLY A 25 -2.06 7.76 5.34
CA GLY A 25 -1.36 8.01 6.60
C GLY A 25 -0.20 8.99 6.43
N ALA A 26 0.63 8.78 5.41
CA ALA A 26 1.75 9.66 5.06
C ALA A 26 1.35 11.12 4.88
N SER A 27 0.17 11.39 4.31
CA SER A 27 -0.35 12.75 4.13
C SER A 27 -0.72 13.47 5.44
N LEU A 28 -0.94 12.73 6.53
CA LEU A 28 -1.35 13.25 7.83
C LEU A 28 -0.17 13.39 8.80
N TYR A 29 0.87 12.58 8.65
CA TYR A 29 1.98 12.53 9.60
C TYR A 29 2.73 13.86 9.75
N ASP A 30 2.88 14.65 8.68
CA ASP A 30 3.53 15.96 8.78
C ASP A 30 2.78 16.91 9.72
N ARG A 31 1.44 16.87 9.68
CA ARG A 31 0.60 17.60 10.62
C ARG A 31 0.74 17.04 12.03
N TYR A 32 0.76 15.73 12.20
CA TYR A 32 0.89 15.12 13.53
C TYR A 32 2.25 15.41 14.18
N ILE A 33 3.32 15.46 13.38
CA ILE A 33 4.65 15.89 13.80
C ILE A 33 4.63 17.35 14.29
N GLN A 34 3.89 18.23 13.60
CA GLN A 34 3.70 19.63 14.03
C GLN A 34 2.89 19.71 15.33
N ASP A 35 1.78 18.97 15.42
CA ASP A 35 0.88 18.94 16.58
C ASP A 35 1.59 18.37 17.84
N ALA A 36 2.63 17.54 17.67
CA ALA A 36 3.40 17.00 18.78
C ALA A 36 4.23 18.04 19.55
N HIS A 37 4.41 19.27 19.02
CA HIS A 37 5.13 20.37 19.69
C HIS A 37 6.41 19.89 20.40
N ASP A 38 6.57 20.10 21.71
CA ASP A 38 7.79 19.78 22.45
C ASP A 38 7.89 18.30 22.89
N HIS A 39 6.88 17.47 22.57
CA HIS A 39 6.87 16.03 22.87
C HIS A 39 7.78 15.26 21.90
N THR A 40 9.07 15.24 22.22
CA THR A 40 10.12 14.68 21.36
C THR A 40 9.94 13.17 21.12
N ASP A 41 9.53 12.42 22.15
CA ASP A 41 9.25 10.99 22.08
C ASP A 41 8.06 10.68 21.15
N VAL A 42 6.98 11.45 21.27
CA VAL A 42 5.81 11.36 20.39
C VAL A 42 6.19 11.70 18.95
N ARG A 43 6.98 12.76 18.74
CA ARG A 43 7.45 13.15 17.40
C ARG A 43 8.26 12.04 16.74
N GLN A 44 9.22 11.45 17.46
CA GLN A 44 10.05 10.35 16.97
C GLN A 44 9.20 9.13 16.60
N PHE A 45 8.20 8.80 17.42
CA PHE A 45 7.27 7.72 17.11
C PHE A 45 6.46 7.99 15.83
N ILE A 46 5.98 9.22 15.62
CA ILE A 46 5.23 9.57 14.41
C ILE A 46 6.14 9.56 13.18
N GLU A 47 7.38 10.04 13.29
CA GLU A 47 8.39 9.94 12.22
C GLU A 47 8.69 8.48 11.84
N GLN A 48 8.81 7.61 12.85
CA GLN A 48 8.94 6.16 12.62
C GLN A 48 7.72 5.61 11.87
N CYS A 49 6.50 5.91 12.31
CA CYS A 49 5.27 5.51 11.62
C CYS A 49 5.28 5.95 10.16
N LYS A 50 5.67 7.21 9.89
CA LYS A 50 5.77 7.76 8.53
C LYS A 50 6.76 6.98 7.67
N GLN A 51 7.92 6.64 8.21
CA GLN A 51 8.93 5.89 7.48
C GLN A 51 8.44 4.46 7.15
N GLU A 52 7.81 3.79 8.12
CA GLU A 52 7.27 2.46 7.91
C GLU A 52 6.14 2.44 6.88
N ASP A 53 5.23 3.42 6.90
CA ASP A 53 4.16 3.54 5.90
C ASP A 53 4.70 3.83 4.51
N SER A 54 5.75 4.67 4.40
CA SER A 54 6.42 4.88 3.11
C SER A 54 6.99 3.56 2.57
N GLN A 55 7.62 2.74 3.41
CA GLN A 55 8.13 1.42 3.02
C GLN A 55 6.99 0.46 2.64
N ARG A 56 5.88 0.45 3.39
CA ARG A 56 4.70 -0.36 3.08
C ARG A 56 4.12 0.01 1.72
N ALA A 57 3.98 1.30 1.42
CA ALA A 57 3.47 1.77 0.14
C ALA A 57 4.34 1.31 -1.03
N ILE A 58 5.67 1.52 -0.94
CA ILE A 58 6.63 1.05 -1.96
C ILE A 58 6.53 -0.46 -2.15
N ARG A 59 6.50 -1.21 -1.04
CA ARG A 59 6.48 -2.67 -1.10
C ARG A 59 5.19 -3.21 -1.70
N SER A 60 4.04 -2.65 -1.33
CA SER A 60 2.76 -3.02 -1.93
C SER A 60 2.76 -2.74 -3.43
N HIS A 61 3.28 -1.59 -3.85
CA HIS A 61 3.40 -1.21 -5.26
C HIS A 61 4.25 -2.22 -6.06
N GLU A 62 5.41 -2.62 -5.54
CA GLU A 62 6.28 -3.63 -6.15
C GLU A 62 5.55 -4.98 -6.34
N LEU A 63 4.78 -5.41 -5.33
CA LEU A 63 4.04 -6.66 -5.37
C LEU A 63 2.88 -6.61 -6.38
N ILE A 64 2.17 -5.47 -6.46
CA ILE A 64 1.14 -5.20 -7.46
C ILE A 64 1.73 -5.31 -8.87
N MET A 65 2.89 -4.69 -9.10
CA MET A 65 3.58 -4.76 -10.40
C MET A 65 3.95 -6.19 -10.76
N LYS A 66 4.47 -6.97 -9.80
CA LYS A 66 4.80 -8.39 -10.01
C LYS A 66 3.56 -9.22 -10.37
N LEU A 67 2.46 -9.08 -9.64
CA LEU A 67 1.20 -9.80 -9.92
C LEU A 67 0.64 -9.44 -11.30
N THR A 68 0.73 -8.17 -11.68
CA THR A 68 0.28 -7.68 -13.00
C THR A 68 1.11 -8.29 -14.14
N GLN A 69 2.43 -8.37 -13.96
CA GLN A 69 3.32 -9.02 -14.93
C GLN A 69 3.02 -10.53 -15.05
N GLU A 70 2.80 -11.21 -13.93
CA GLU A 70 2.44 -12.64 -13.95
C GLU A 70 1.09 -12.90 -14.64
N ALA A 71 0.10 -12.02 -14.45
CA ALA A 71 -1.21 -12.12 -15.10
C ALA A 71 -1.12 -11.94 -16.62
N THR A 72 -0.32 -10.97 -17.08
CA THR A 72 -0.09 -10.71 -18.51
C THR A 72 0.71 -11.83 -19.17
N ALA A 73 1.71 -12.40 -18.49
CA ALA A 73 2.48 -13.54 -18.99
C ALA A 73 1.64 -14.83 -19.17
N LYS A 74 0.62 -15.04 -18.33
CA LYS A 74 -0.27 -16.22 -18.38
C LYS A 74 -1.36 -16.12 -19.47
N THR A 75 -1.54 -14.96 -20.09
CA THR A 75 -2.54 -14.76 -21.15
C THR A 75 -1.84 -14.34 -22.45
N PRO A 76 -1.41 -15.28 -23.31
CA PRO A 76 -0.86 -14.92 -24.62
C PRO A 76 -1.96 -14.27 -25.45
N VAL A 77 -1.77 -13.00 -25.80
CA VAL A 77 -2.53 -12.32 -26.85
C VAL A 77 -2.26 -13.08 -28.16
N GLY A 78 -3.13 -14.02 -28.51
CA GLY A 78 -2.94 -14.86 -29.69
C GLY A 78 -3.87 -16.07 -29.83
N GLN A 79 -4.70 -16.40 -28.83
CA GLN A 79 -5.73 -17.42 -28.95
C GLN A 79 -7.08 -16.87 -28.48
N ARG A 80 -7.77 -16.16 -29.37
CA ARG A 80 -9.22 -15.93 -29.32
C ARG A 80 -9.78 -16.21 -30.69
#